data_AF-A0A0Q5ZKU5-F1
#
_entry.id   AF-A0A0Q5ZKU5-F1
#
_cell.length_a   1.000
_cell.length_b   1.000
_cell.length_c   1.000
_cell.angle_alpha   90.00
_cell.angle_beta   90.00
_cell.angle_gamma   90.00
#
_symmetry.space_group_name_H-M   'P 1'
#
loop_
_entity.id
_entity.type
_entity.pdbx_description
1 polymer ?
#
loop_
_entity_poly.entity_id
_entity_poly.type
_entity_poly.pdbx_seq_one_letter_code
_entity_poly.pdbx_strand_id
1 'polypeptide(L)' 'MTAAQIAAMMDMTEVEVAATAYIEAAQGDVDQALHWAVSDLLAMEAKLSEALRAVSRGYVRGELPAAAA' A
#
# COMPACT_ATOMS: atom_id res chain seq x y z
N MET A 1 0.17 2.26 -26.91
CA MET A 1 -0.69 3.12 -26.08
C MET A 1 -1.19 4.25 -26.94
N THR A 2 -2.50 4.46 -27.04
CA THR A 2 -3.13 5.49 -27.88
C THR A 2 -3.49 6.74 -27.07
N ALA A 3 -3.70 7.89 -27.73
CA ALA A 3 -4.12 9.12 -27.07
C ALA A 3 -5.43 8.95 -26.26
N ALA A 4 -6.34 8.10 -26.73
CA ALA A 4 -7.58 7.77 -26.02
C ALA A 4 -7.33 6.94 -24.74
N GLN A 5 -6.36 6.02 -24.77
CA GLN A 5 -5.97 5.26 -23.57
C GLN A 5 -5.31 6.14 -22.52
N ILE A 6 -4.53 7.14 -22.95
CA ILE A 6 -3.89 8.11 -22.05
C ILE A 6 -4.95 9.01 -21.39
N ALA A 7 -5.91 9.53 -22.17
CA ALA A 7 -6.99 10.35 -21.63
C ALA A 7 -7.85 9.57 -20.62
N ALA A 8 -8.17 8.30 -20.90
CA ALA A 8 -8.91 7.45 -19.98
C ALA A 8 -8.14 7.22 -18.66
N MET A 9 -6.82 6.97 -18.72
CA MET A 9 -6.00 6.85 -17.50
C MET A 9 -5.91 8.15 -16.71
N MET A 10 -5.98 9.31 -17.36
CA MET A 10 -5.96 10.61 -16.69
C MET A 10 -7.30 10.97 -16.02
N ASP A 11 -8.40 10.37 -16.49
CA ASP A 11 -9.75 10.59 -15.96
C ASP A 11 -10.09 9.62 -14.81
N MET A 12 -9.28 8.58 -14.62
CA MET A 12 -9.43 7.63 -13.52
C MET A 12 -9.08 8.27 -12.18
N THR A 13 -9.96 8.08 -11.21
CA THR A 13 -9.70 8.39 -9.80
C THR A 13 -8.60 7.51 -9.25
N GLU A 14 -7.92 7.95 -8.18
CA GLU A 14 -6.88 7.16 -7.49
C GLU A 14 -7.42 5.79 -7.04
N VAL A 15 -8.71 5.74 -6.66
CA VAL A 15 -9.40 4.50 -6.27
C VAL A 15 -9.53 3.55 -7.47
N GLU A 16 -9.90 4.06 -8.64
CA GLU A 16 -10.01 3.26 -9.86
C GLU A 16 -8.65 2.75 -10.31
N VAL A 17 -7.59 3.56 -10.21
CA VAL A 17 -6.22 3.12 -10.53
C VAL A 17 -5.78 1.98 -9.60
N ALA A 18 -6.02 2.11 -8.30
CA ALA A 18 -5.70 1.06 -7.34
C ALA A 18 -6.51 -0.21 -7.59
N ALA A 19 -7.83 -0.08 -7.86
CA ALA A 19 -8.69 -1.21 -8.16
C ALA A 19 -8.24 -1.96 -9.42
N THR A 20 -7.87 -1.24 -10.49
CA THR A 20 -7.34 -1.84 -11.72
C THR A 20 -6.06 -2.62 -11.44
N ALA A 21 -5.12 -2.07 -10.66
CA ALA A 21 -3.87 -2.76 -10.34
C ALA A 21 -4.12 -4.10 -9.61
N TYR A 22 -5.05 -4.14 -8.65
CA TYR A 22 -5.39 -5.37 -7.95
C TYR A 22 -6.12 -6.39 -8.84
N ILE A 23 -7.04 -5.92 -9.70
CA ILE A 23 -7.75 -6.79 -10.66
C ILE A 23 -6.76 -7.39 -11.65
N GLU A 24 -5.82 -6.61 -12.17
CA GLU A 24 -4.78 -7.09 -13.07
C GLU A 24 -3.86 -8.11 -12.37
N ALA A 25 -3.44 -7.83 -11.14
CA ALA A 25 -2.63 -8.76 -10.35
C ALA A 25 -3.37 -10.08 -10.10
N ALA A 26 -4.67 -10.02 -9.84
CA ALA A 26 -5.53 -11.19 -9.59
C ALA A 26 -6.01 -11.87 -10.89
N GLN A 27 -5.48 -11.48 -12.06
CA GLN A 27 -5.84 -12.03 -13.37
C GLN A 27 -7.35 -11.96 -13.67
N GLY A 28 -8.00 -10.89 -13.19
CA GLY A 28 -9.44 -10.67 -13.37
C GLY A 28 -10.33 -11.29 -12.29
N ASP A 29 -9.77 -12.02 -11.31
CA ASP A 29 -10.54 -12.50 -10.15
C ASP A 29 -10.81 -11.33 -9.19
N VAL A 30 -12.06 -10.85 -9.22
CA VAL A 30 -12.49 -9.67 -8.44
C VAL A 30 -12.50 -9.95 -6.94
N ASP A 31 -12.89 -11.16 -6.52
CA ASP A 31 -12.94 -11.52 -5.10
C ASP A 31 -11.52 -11.62 -4.54
N GLN A 32 -10.61 -12.21 -5.31
CA GLN A 32 -9.20 -12.30 -4.94
C GLN A 32 -8.52 -10.92 -4.92
N ALA A 33 -8.83 -10.06 -5.90
CA ALA A 33 -8.34 -8.68 -5.94
C ALA A 33 -8.80 -7.88 -4.71
N LEU A 34 -10.08 -7.99 -4.35
CA LEU A 34 -10.62 -7.32 -3.16
C LEU A 34 -9.97 -7.86 -1.89
N HIS A 35 -9.77 -9.18 -1.80
CA HIS A 35 -9.09 -9.81 -0.67
C HIS A 35 -7.66 -9.30 -0.48
N TRP A 36 -6.89 -9.16 -1.57
CA TRP A 36 -5.55 -8.60 -1.53
C TRP A 36 -5.52 -7.13 -1.15
N ALA A 37 -6.39 -6.31 -1.74
CA ALA A 37 -6.49 -4.88 -1.42
C ALA A 37 -6.77 -4.65 0.07
N VAL A 38 -7.72 -5.40 0.64
CA VAL A 38 -8.03 -5.33 2.08
C VAL A 38 -6.86 -5.81 2.93
N SER A 39 -6.19 -6.89 2.52
CA SER A 39 -5.04 -7.43 3.26
C SER A 39 -3.88 -6.44 3.32
N ASP A 40 -3.59 -5.77 2.21
CA ASP A 40 -2.55 -4.73 2.16
C ASP A 40 -2.91 -3.54 3.04
N LEU A 41 -4.16 -3.09 3.02
CA LEU A 41 -4.63 -1.99 3.88
C LEU A 41 -4.46 -2.34 5.37
N LEU A 42 -4.87 -3.54 5.79
CA LEU A 42 -4.67 -4.01 7.15
C LEU A 42 -3.18 -4.10 7.52
N ALA A 43 -2.32 -4.53 6.59
CA ALA A 43 -0.88 -4.56 6.80
C ALA A 43 -0.29 -3.15 6.96
N MET A 44 -0.79 -2.17 6.22
CA MET A 44 -0.39 -0.76 6.37
C MET A 44 -0.84 -0.19 7.72
N GLU A 45 -2.06 -0.47 8.16
CA GLU A 45 -2.55 -0.08 9.49
C GLU A 45 -1.72 -0.68 10.63
N ALA A 46 -1.33 -1.96 10.49
CA ALA A 46 -0.45 -2.63 11.44
C ALA A 46 0.93 -1.95 11.50
N LYS A 47 1.54 -1.66 10.35
CA LYS A 47 2.82 -0.94 10.25
C LYS A 47 2.73 0.47 10.84
N LEU A 48 1.63 1.19 10.58
CA LEU A 48 1.40 2.51 11.17
C LEU A 48 1.28 2.42 12.69
N SER A 49 0.52 1.44 13.19
CA SER A 49 0.37 1.20 14.63
C SER A 49 1.71 0.87 15.29
N GLU A 50 2.56 0.09 14.64
CA GLU A 50 3.93 -0.19 15.10
C GLU A 50 4.80 1.07 15.10
N ALA A 51 4.78 1.86 14.02
CA ALA A 51 5.52 3.11 13.93
C ALA A 51 5.10 4.10 15.01
N LEU A 52 3.79 4.27 15.24
CA LEU A 52 3.24 5.11 16.31
C LEU A 52 3.72 4.63 17.68
N ARG A 53 3.71 3.31 17.92
CA ARG A 53 4.23 2.73 19.16
C ARG A 53 5.73 2.99 19.32
N ALA A 54 6.53 2.87 18.26
CA ALA A 54 7.96 3.15 18.29
C ALA A 54 8.24 4.63 18.62
N VAL A 55 7.51 5.56 17.98
CA VAL A 55 7.57 6.99 18.30
C VAL A 55 7.18 7.23 19.77
N SER A 56 6.09 6.65 20.24
CA SER A 56 5.59 6.82 21.61
C SER A 56 6.50 6.24 22.70
N ARG A 57 7.21 5.14 22.40
CA ARG A 57 8.12 4.45 23.33
C ARG A 57 9.56 4.94 23.27
N GLY A 58 9.93 5.69 22.23
CA GLY A 58 11.34 5.75 21.86
C GLY A 58 11.74 6.67 20.71
N TYR A 59 11.01 7.76 20.44
CA TYR A 59 11.69 9.02 20.10
C TYR A 59 12.30 9.70 21.36
N VAL A 60 12.46 8.94 22.45
CA VAL A 60 13.51 9.19 23.44
C VAL A 60 14.84 8.94 22.73
N ARG A 61 15.61 9.99 22.47
CA ARG A 61 16.99 9.91 21.96
C ARG A 61 17.75 8.78 22.66
N GLY A 62 18.07 7.71 21.95
CA GLY A 62 18.78 6.56 22.51
C GLY A 62 19.07 5.51 21.45
N GLU A 63 20.11 5.78 20.66
CA GLU A 63 20.94 4.84 19.88
C GLU A 63 20.24 3.66 19.20
N LEU A 64 20.17 3.72 17.86
CA LEU A 64 20.14 2.52 17.02
C LEU A 64 21.34 1.63 17.41
N PRO A 65 21.14 0.35 17.76
CA PRO A 65 22.26 -0.53 18.02
C PRO A 65 23.06 -0.66 16.73
N ALA A 66 24.31 -0.17 16.77
CA ALA A 66 25.28 -0.44 15.73
C ALA A 66 25.43 -1.96 15.62
N ALA A 67 25.29 -2.47 14.41
CA ALA A 67 25.46 -3.88 14.10
C ALA A 67 26.78 -4.40 14.69
N ALA A 68 26.69 -5.51 15.42
CA ALA A 68 27.85 -6.22 15.92
C ALA A 68 28.69 -6.75 14.74
N ALA A 69 29.95 -6.33 14.68
CA ALA A 69 31.04 -6.96 13.92
C ALA A 69 32.28 -6.95 14.80
#